data_AF-A0A9P5ZPU3-F1
#
_entry.id   AF-A0A9P5ZPU3-F1
#
_cell.length_a   1.000
_cell.length_b   1.000
_cell.length_c   1.000
_cell.angle_alpha   90.00
_cell.angle_beta   90.00
_cell.angle_gamma   90.00
#
_symmetry.space_group_name_H-M   'P 1'
#
loop_
_entity.id
_entity.type
_entity.pdbx_description
1 polymer ?
#
loop_
_entity_poly.entity_id
_entity_poly.type
_entity_poly.pdbx_seq_one_letter_code
_entity_poly.pdbx_strand_id
1 'polypeptide(L)'
;GLKAEWCHSWACTACWAEEQDLVLKKMCRVLSYLDWQAVWWRGQSHLRTATVSTELLDGLSAYAAKQSSMFLRLRKCFADQWYPILQS
;
A
#
# COMPACT_ATOMS: atom_id res chain seq x y z
N GLY A 1 11.19 -17.97 39.20
CA GLY A 1 10.26 -17.77 40.33
C GLY A 1 8.92 -17.45 39.74
N LEU A 2 7.90 -18.27 40.02
CA LEU A 2 6.68 -18.43 39.21
C LEU A 2 6.01 -17.12 38.73
N LYS A 3 6.06 -16.05 39.54
CA LYS A 3 5.56 -14.71 39.19
C LYS A 3 6.35 -14.00 38.10
N ALA A 4 7.68 -14.11 38.09
CA ALA A 4 8.54 -13.46 37.10
C ALA A 4 8.39 -14.09 35.71
N GLU A 5 8.28 -15.43 35.66
CA GLU A 5 8.01 -16.17 34.42
C GLU A 5 6.61 -15.82 33.87
N TRP A 6 5.63 -15.64 34.76
CA TRP A 6 4.28 -15.19 34.37
C TRP A 6 4.27 -13.78 33.78
N CYS A 7 4.95 -12.82 34.41
CA CYS A 7 5.08 -11.46 33.90
C CYS A 7 5.77 -11.42 32.52
N HIS A 8 6.80 -12.25 32.33
CA HIS A 8 7.49 -12.35 31.04
C HIS A 8 6.58 -12.91 29.95
N SER A 9 5.87 -14.01 30.22
CA SER A 9 4.91 -14.60 29.29
C SER A 9 3.79 -13.63 28.92
N TRP A 10 3.30 -12.84 29.88
CA TRP A 10 2.31 -11.80 29.65
C TRP A 10 2.84 -10.66 28.78
N ALA A 11 4.05 -10.16 29.08
CA ALA A 11 4.67 -9.10 28.30
C ALA A 11 4.89 -9.53 26.84
N CYS A 12 5.37 -10.75 26.60
CA CYS A 12 5.48 -11.30 25.25
C CYS A 12 4.11 -11.33 24.57
N THR A 13 3.09 -11.88 25.22
CA THR A 13 1.74 -11.97 24.64
C THR A 13 1.19 -10.60 24.25
N ALA A 14 1.40 -9.58 25.10
CA ALA A 14 1.02 -8.20 24.81
C ALA A 14 1.79 -7.62 23.61
N CYS A 15 3.11 -7.81 23.53
CA CYS A 15 3.91 -7.35 22.39
C CYS A 15 3.55 -8.09 21.09
N TRP A 16 3.24 -9.38 21.15
CA TRP A 16 2.77 -10.14 19.99
C TRP A 16 1.43 -9.61 19.48
N ALA A 17 0.50 -9.26 20.38
CA ALA A 17 -0.77 -8.64 20.01
C ALA A 17 -0.58 -7.24 19.38
N GLU A 18 0.36 -6.44 19.91
CA GLU A 18 0.69 -5.13 19.36
C GLU A 18 1.33 -5.24 17.95
N GLU A 19 2.27 -6.16 17.75
CA GLU A 19 2.89 -6.38 16.44
C GLU A 19 1.86 -6.86 15.40
N GLN A 20 0.90 -7.70 15.79
CA GLN A 20 -0.20 -8.10 14.91
C GLN A 20 -1.02 -6.90 14.44
N ASP A 21 -1.44 -6.03 15.37
CA ASP A 21 -2.19 -4.81 15.05
C ASP A 21 -1.38 -3.85 14.15
N LEU A 22 -0.07 -3.70 14.40
CA LEU A 22 0.82 -2.90 13.56
C LEU A 22 0.92 -3.46 12.13
N VAL A 23 0.99 -4.78 11.97
CA VAL A 23 1.02 -5.43 10.65
C VAL A 23 -0.29 -5.19 9.89
N LEU A 24 -1.45 -5.36 10.54
CA LEU A 24 -2.76 -5.10 9.90
C LEU A 24 -2.88 -3.63 9.47
N LYS A 25 -2.45 -2.70 10.30
CA LYS A 25 -2.40 -1.26 9.96
C LYS A 25 -1.49 -0.98 8.76
N LYS A 26 -0.32 -1.62 8.70
CA LYS A 26 0.60 -1.50 7.55
C LYS A 26 -0.04 -2.05 6.28
N MET A 27 -0.72 -3.21 6.34
CA MET A 27 -1.43 -3.79 5.20
C MET A 27 -2.47 -2.81 4.65
N CYS A 28 -3.37 -2.28 5.50
CA CYS A 28 -4.36 -1.28 5.11
C CYS A 28 -3.70 -0.03 4.51
N ARG A 29 -2.63 0.48 5.13
CA ARG A 29 -1.90 1.66 4.64
C ARG A 29 -1.27 1.42 3.28
N VAL A 30 -0.72 0.23 3.03
CA VAL A 30 -0.15 -0.12 1.71
C VAL A 30 -1.26 -0.14 0.66
N LEU A 31 -2.42 -0.73 0.94
CA LEU A 31 -3.54 -0.72 -0.01
C LEU A 31 -3.98 0.70 -0.36
N SER A 32 -4.18 1.55 0.65
CA SER A 32 -4.53 2.97 0.46
C SER A 32 -3.46 3.75 -0.31
N TYR A 33 -2.18 3.47 -0.04
CA TYR A 33 -1.07 4.10 -0.76
C TYR A 33 -1.07 3.71 -2.25
N LEU A 34 -1.29 2.44 -2.58
CA LEU A 34 -1.31 1.97 -3.96
C LEU A 34 -2.49 2.58 -4.75
N ASP A 35 -3.67 2.70 -4.13
CA ASP A 35 -4.82 3.40 -4.72
C ASP A 35 -4.50 4.88 -4.98
N TRP A 36 -3.99 5.58 -3.97
CA TRP A 36 -3.60 6.99 -4.09
C TRP A 36 -2.55 7.19 -5.19
N GLN A 37 -1.52 6.34 -5.23
CA GLN A 37 -0.44 6.45 -6.21
C GLN A 37 -0.93 6.17 -7.64
N ALA A 38 -1.88 5.26 -7.81
CA ALA A 38 -2.51 5.03 -9.11
C ALA A 38 -3.26 6.27 -9.63
N VAL A 39 -3.94 7.00 -8.76
CA VAL A 39 -4.60 8.28 -9.10
C VAL A 39 -3.57 9.37 -9.37
N TRP A 40 -2.53 9.45 -8.54
CA TRP A 40 -1.45 10.42 -8.70
C TRP A 40 -0.79 10.32 -10.07
N TRP A 41 -0.50 9.10 -10.55
CA TRP A 41 0.06 8.88 -11.89
C TRP A 41 -0.83 9.43 -13.00
N ARG A 42 -2.16 9.27 -12.91
CA ARG A 42 -3.08 9.84 -13.92
C ARG A 42 -3.05 11.37 -13.95
N GLY A 43 -2.78 12.01 -12.82
CA GLY A 43 -2.62 13.46 -12.74
C GLY A 43 -1.28 13.97 -13.30
N GLN A 44 -0.26 13.12 -13.43
CA GLN A 44 1.09 13.56 -13.82
C GLN A 44 1.21 13.99 -15.29
N SER A 45 0.40 13.42 -16.19
CA SER A 45 0.43 13.77 -17.61
C SER A 45 -0.01 15.21 -17.86
N HIS A 46 -0.99 15.69 -17.09
CA HIS A 46 -1.56 17.04 -17.23
C HIS A 46 -0.63 18.16 -16.76
N LEU A 47 0.38 17.86 -15.95
CA LEU A 47 1.30 18.87 -15.38
C LEU A 47 2.41 19.32 -16.34
N ARG A 48 2.63 18.62 -17.46
CA ARG A 48 3.78 18.83 -18.36
C ARG A 48 3.40 19.33 -19.74
N THR A 49 2.28 20.05 -19.86
CA THR A 49 1.67 20.47 -21.13
C THR A 49 2.27 21.72 -21.77
N ALA A 50 3.00 22.57 -21.02
CA ALA A 50 3.38 23.91 -21.48
C ALA A 50 4.69 23.98 -22.31
N THR A 51 5.50 22.92 -22.37
CA THR A 51 6.89 23.02 -22.90
C THR A 51 7.35 21.80 -23.69
N VAL A 52 6.43 20.90 -24.05
CA VAL A 52 6.78 19.54 -24.50
C VAL A 52 6.10 19.24 -25.83
N SER A 53 6.80 18.55 -26.74
CA SER A 53 6.23 18.14 -28.03
C SER A 53 5.02 17.22 -27.84
N THR A 54 4.09 17.25 -28.79
CA THR A 54 2.88 16.43 -28.77
C THR A 54 3.19 14.92 -28.68
N GLU A 55 4.20 14.44 -29.42
CA GLU A 55 4.62 13.03 -29.35
C GLU A 55 5.09 12.62 -27.95
N LEU A 56 5.81 13.50 -27.25
CA LEU A 56 6.27 13.24 -25.90
C LEU A 56 5.12 13.36 -24.88
N LEU A 57 4.12 14.22 -25.11
CA LEU A 57 2.89 14.26 -24.31
C LEU A 57 2.10 12.96 -24.41
N ASP A 58 1.95 12.41 -25.62
CA ASP A 58 1.28 11.12 -25.84
C ASP A 58 2.03 9.98 -25.14
N GLY A 59 3.36 9.96 -25.26
CA GLY A 59 4.21 9.01 -24.54
C GLY A 59 4.08 9.12 -23.02
N LEU A 60 4.07 10.33 -22.48
CA LEU A 60 3.88 10.58 -21.04
C LEU A 60 2.50 10.15 -20.56
N SER A 61 1.45 10.41 -21.35
CA SER A 61 0.08 9.97 -21.05
C SER A 61 -0.03 8.45 -21.04
N ALA A 62 0.51 7.79 -22.07
CA ALA A 62 0.54 6.33 -22.16
C ALA A 62 1.33 5.71 -20.99
N TYR A 63 2.47 6.30 -20.63
CA TYR A 63 3.28 5.84 -19.50
C TYR A 63 2.56 6.02 -18.15
N ALA A 64 1.97 7.19 -17.92
CA ALA A 64 1.17 7.46 -16.73
C ALA A 64 0.00 6.48 -16.58
N ALA A 65 -0.72 6.20 -17.67
CA ALA A 65 -1.80 5.21 -17.68
C ALA A 65 -1.28 3.80 -17.35
N LYS A 66 -0.13 3.40 -17.93
CA LYS A 66 0.51 2.12 -17.64
C LYS A 66 0.91 2.00 -16.17
N GLN A 67 1.52 3.04 -15.59
CA GLN A 67 1.88 3.06 -14.18
C GLN A 67 0.64 2.98 -13.28
N SER A 68 -0.40 3.77 -13.56
CA SER A 68 -1.68 3.71 -12.85
C SER A 68 -2.25 2.27 -12.83
N SER A 69 -2.29 1.61 -13.99
CA SER A 69 -2.73 0.22 -14.10
C SER A 69 -1.88 -0.76 -13.29
N MET A 70 -0.56 -0.59 -13.30
CA MET A 70 0.36 -1.43 -12.51
C MET A 70 0.08 -1.31 -11.01
N PHE A 71 -0.09 -0.09 -10.48
CA PHE A 71 -0.39 0.14 -9.07
C PHE A 71 -1.75 -0.47 -8.66
N LEU A 72 -2.79 -0.33 -9.50
CA LEU A 72 -4.08 -0.97 -9.25
C LEU A 72 -4.00 -2.50 -9.26
N ARG A 73 -3.17 -3.08 -10.15
CA ARG A 73 -2.93 -4.53 -10.17
C ARG A 73 -2.21 -5.00 -8.91
N LEU A 74 -1.16 -4.31 -8.48
CA LEU A 74 -0.45 -4.61 -7.23
C LEU A 74 -1.40 -4.55 -6.03
N ARG A 75 -2.22 -3.49 -5.97
CA ARG A 75 -3.22 -3.33 -4.93
C ARG A 75 -4.19 -4.50 -4.92
N LYS A 76 -4.71 -4.91 -6.09
CA LYS A 76 -5.58 -6.07 -6.20
C LYS A 76 -4.89 -7.34 -5.70
N CYS A 77 -3.67 -7.62 -6.13
CA CYS A 77 -2.93 -8.81 -5.69
C CYS A 77 -2.74 -8.84 -4.17
N PHE A 78 -2.39 -7.72 -3.54
CA PHE A 78 -2.27 -7.65 -2.08
C PHE A 78 -3.62 -7.73 -1.39
N ALA A 79 -4.65 -7.08 -1.92
CA ALA A 79 -6.00 -7.16 -1.39
C ALA A 79 -6.52 -8.61 -1.38
N ASP A 80 -6.34 -9.34 -2.49
CA ASP A 80 -6.74 -10.75 -2.60
C ASP A 80 -6.03 -11.64 -1.56
N GLN A 81 -4.79 -11.30 -1.19
CA GLN A 81 -4.00 -12.02 -0.18
C GLN A 81 -4.33 -11.58 1.26
N TRP A 82 -4.61 -10.30 1.49
CA TRP A 82 -4.73 -9.73 2.84
C TRP A 82 -6.16 -9.61 3.35
N TYR A 83 -7.17 -9.53 2.48
CA TYR A 83 -8.57 -9.50 2.92
C TYR A 83 -8.95 -10.69 3.82
N PRO A 84 -8.53 -11.94 3.53
CA PRO A 84 -8.79 -13.07 4.43
C PRO A 84 -8.18 -12.88 5.83
N ILE A 85 -7.06 -12.16 5.94
CA ILE A 85 -6.33 -11.92 7.19
C ILE A 85 -6.89 -10.70 7.94
N LEU A 86 -7.40 -9.70 7.22
CA LEU A 86 -8.01 -8.49 7.79
C LEU A 86 -9.44 -8.74 8.29
N GLN A 87 -10.09 -9.83 7.85
CA GLN A 87 -11.44 -10.22 8.27
C GLN A 87 -11.48 -11.29 9.36
N SER A 88 -10.33 -11.88 9.73
CA SER A 88 -10.19 -12.87 10.81
C SER A 88 -10.04 -12.21 12.17
#